data_AF-A0A0L6WXC1-F1
#
_entry.id   AF-A0A0L6WXC1-F1
#
_cell.length_a   1.000
_cell.length_b   1.000
_cell.length_c   1.000
_cell.angle_alpha   90.00
_cell.angle_beta   90.00
_cell.angle_gamma   90.00
#
_symmetry.space_group_name_H-M   'P 1'
#
loop_
_entity.id
_entity.type
_entity.pdbx_description
1 polymer ?
#
loop_
_entity_poly.entity_id
_entity_poly.type
_entity_poly.pdbx_seq_one_letter_code
_entity_poly.pdbx_strand_id
1 'polypeptide(L)' 'MLHQHIKHVDIKYHFLREHIALKEIIIRYVNTKNNVADIFTKALPTPQFSKLHMILRMSVWDST' A
#
# COMPACT_ATOMS: atom_id res chain seq x y z
N MET A 1 -1.60 9.21 25.30
CA MET A 1 -2.16 8.69 24.02
C MET A 1 -1.57 9.41 22.80
N LEU A 2 -1.60 10.75 22.70
CA LEU A 2 -1.01 11.48 21.57
C LEU A 2 0.49 11.22 21.35
N HIS A 3 1.26 11.07 22.43
CA HIS A 3 2.71 10.81 22.37
C HIS A 3 3.08 9.48 21.67
N GLN A 4 2.30 8.42 21.88
CA GLN A 4 2.53 7.14 21.17
C GLN A 4 2.17 7.22 19.69
N HIS A 5 1.12 7.96 19.34
CA HIS A 5 0.74 8.15 17.94
C HIS A 5 1.77 9.02 17.19
N ILE A 6 2.29 10.07 17.79
CA ILE A 6 3.35 10.86 17.14
C ILE A 6 4.61 10.00 16.98
N LYS A 7 5.01 9.27 18.03
CA LYS A 7 6.14 8.35 17.99
C LYS A 7 6.03 7.28 16.89
N HIS A 8 4.84 6.69 16.68
CA HIS A 8 4.68 5.68 15.62
C HIS A 8 4.81 6.26 14.21
N VAL A 9 4.41 7.52 14.00
CA VAL A 9 4.58 8.21 12.72
C VAL A 9 6.05 8.53 12.52
N ASP A 10 6.71 9.09 13.52
CA ASP A 10 8.12 9.49 13.46
C ASP A 10 9.04 8.29 13.16
N ILE A 11 8.84 7.17 13.86
CA ILE A 11 9.63 5.94 13.63
C ILE A 11 9.45 5.44 12.19
N LYS A 12 8.21 5.34 11.70
CA LYS A 12 7.94 4.88 10.33
C LYS A 12 8.49 5.84 9.29
N TYR A 13 8.43 7.15 9.55
CA TYR A 13 8.97 8.16 8.66
C TYR A 13 10.48 8.04 8.52
N HIS A 14 11.22 7.95 9.63
CA HIS A 14 12.68 7.80 9.59
C HIS A 14 13.10 6.50 8.88
N PHE A 15 12.44 5.38 9.21
CA PHE A 15 12.66 4.10 8.54
C PHE A 15 12.50 4.20 7.02
N LEU A 16 11.37 4.75 6.55
CA LEU A 16 11.12 4.90 5.11
C LEU A 16 12.14 5.82 4.45
N ARG A 17 12.48 6.95 5.09
CA ARG A 17 13.44 7.93 4.54
C ARG A 17 14.82 7.32 4.33
N GLU A 18 15.31 6.53 5.28
CA GLU A 18 16.59 5.84 5.18
C GLU A 18 16.60 4.83 4.02
N HIS A 19 15.59 3.97 3.94
CA HIS A 19 15.53 2.92 2.90
C HIS A 19 15.27 3.49 1.50
N ILE A 20 14.59 4.64 1.38
CA ILE A 20 14.49 5.39 0.12
C ILE A 20 15.86 5.93 -0.28
N ALA A 21 16.63 6.50 0.65
CA ALA A 21 17.96 7.02 0.37
C ALA A 21 18.93 5.91 -0.07
N LEU A 22 18.80 4.72 0.52
CA LEU A 22 19.51 3.51 0.12
C LEU A 22 18.99 2.90 -1.19
N LYS A 23 17.91 3.44 -1.78
CA LYS A 23 17.22 2.94 -2.98
C LYS A 23 16.64 1.52 -2.84
N GLU A 24 16.47 1.05 -1.61
CA GLU A 24 15.84 -0.24 -1.30
C GLU A 24 14.32 -0.16 -1.46
N ILE A 25 13.75 1.04 -1.28
CA ILE A 25 12.32 1.32 -1.44
C ILE A 25 12.10 2.40 -2.47
N ILE A 26 11.24 2.13 -3.45
CA ILE A 26 10.74 3.11 -4.41
C ILE A 26 9.28 3.44 -4.06
N ILE A 27 9.01 4.70 -3.73
CA ILE A 27 7.65 5.16 -3.47
C ILE A 27 7.00 5.61 -4.79
N ARG A 28 5.79 5.12 -5.03
CA ARG A 28 4.93 5.56 -6.14
C ARG A 28 3.54 5.85 -5.60
N TYR A 29 2.94 6.94 -6.07
CA TYR A 29 1.54 7.22 -5.79
C TYR A 29 0.65 6.21 -6.50
N VAL A 30 -0.34 5.68 -5.78
CA VAL A 30 -1.39 4.82 -6.33
C VAL A 30 -2.74 5.44 -5.98
N ASN A 31 -3.59 5.60 -6.99
CA ASN A 31 -4.96 6.08 -6.76
C ASN A 31 -5.74 5.07 -5.90
N THR A 32 -6.47 5.53 -4.90
CA THR A 32 -7.26 4.69 -3.98
C THR A 32 -8.18 3.70 -4.70
N LYS A 33 -8.79 4.09 -5.83
CA LYS A 33 -9.67 3.19 -6.61
C LYS A 33 -8.94 2.04 -7.32
N ASN A 34 -7.61 2.08 -7.32
CA ASN A 34 -6.71 1.11 -7.94
C ASN A 34 -5.71 0.52 -6.94
N ASN A 35 -5.82 0.86 -5.65
CA ASN A 35 -4.92 0.32 -4.63
C ASN A 35 -5.31 -1.11 -4.28
N VAL A 36 -4.67 -2.10 -4.90
CA VAL A 36 -5.00 -3.53 -4.73
C VAL A 36 -4.83 -3.99 -3.26
N ALA A 37 -3.93 -3.36 -2.49
CA ALA A 37 -3.75 -3.66 -1.08
C ALA A 37 -5.00 -3.40 -0.20
N ASP A 38 -5.94 -2.58 -0.69
CA ASP A 38 -7.19 -2.31 0.00
C ASP A 38 -8.04 -3.58 0.18
N ILE A 39 -7.88 -4.59 -0.68
CA ILE A 39 -8.55 -5.91 -0.56
C ILE A 39 -8.22 -6.57 0.79
N PHE A 40 -7.00 -6.40 1.29
CA PHE A 40 -6.51 -7.08 2.50
C PHE A 40 -6.71 -6.27 3.77
N THR A 41 -7.00 -4.98 3.65
CA THR A 41 -6.96 -4.03 4.78
C THR A 41 -8.29 -3.34 5.05
N LYS A 42 -9.26 -3.42 4.12
CA LYS A 42 -10.55 -2.72 4.21
C LYS A 42 -11.71 -3.65 3.88
N ALA A 43 -12.85 -3.39 4.50
CA ALA A 43 -14.13 -3.93 4.05
C ALA A 43 -14.63 -3.10 2.85
N LEU A 44 -14.44 -3.63 1.64
CA LEU A 44 -14.80 -2.93 0.40
C LEU A 44 -16.20 -3.34 -0.10
N PRO A 45 -16.97 -2.43 -0.70
CA PRO A 45 -18.18 -2.79 -1.44
C PRO A 45 -17.86 -3.76 -2.58
N THR A 46 -18.78 -4.69 -2.87
CA THR A 46 -18.61 -5.74 -3.88
C THR A 46 -18.10 -5.25 -5.24
N PRO A 47 -18.56 -4.10 -5.80
CA PRO A 47 -18.05 -3.62 -7.08
C PRO A 47 -16.55 -3.26 -7.02
N GLN A 48 -16.10 -2.61 -5.95
CA GLN A 48 -14.70 -2.21 -5.80
C GLN A 48 -13.81 -3.41 -5.51
N PHE A 49 -14.27 -4.33 -4.65
CA PHE A 49 -13.57 -5.59 -4.39
C PHE A 49 -13.36 -6.39 -5.68
N SER A 50 -14.42 -6.58 -6.47
CA SER A 50 -14.38 -7.35 -7.72
C SER A 50 -13.40 -6.74 -8.73
N LYS A 51 -13.42 -5.41 -8.88
CA LYS A 51 -12.48 -4.69 -9.74
C LYS A 51 -11.02 -4.91 -9.31
N LEU A 52 -10.71 -4.68 -8.03
CA LEU A 52 -9.34 -4.82 -7.53
C LEU A 52 -8.88 -6.29 -7.61
N HIS A 53 -9.77 -7.25 -7.36
CA HIS A 53 -9.47 -8.67 -7.43
C HIS A 53 -9.14 -9.12 -8.86
N MET A 54 -9.85 -8.58 -9.86
CA MET A 54 -9.53 -8.80 -11.27
C MET A 54 -8.13 -8.28 -11.61
N ILE A 55 -7.78 -7.06 -11.18
CA ILE A 55 -6.44 -6.49 -11.39
C ILE A 55 -5.36 -7.40 -10.77
N LEU A 56 -5.56 -7.84 -9.52
CA LEU A 56 -4.63 -8.74 -8.83
C LEU A 56 -4.42 -10.04 -9.60
N ARG A 57 -5.49 -10.63 -10.14
CA ARG A 57 -5.39 -11.85 -10.95
C ARG A 57 -4.62 -11.62 -12.24
N MET A 58 -4.89 -10.53 -12.96
CA MET A 58 -4.23 -10.22 -14.24
C MET A 58 -2.72 -10.00 -14.07
N SER A 59 -2.29 -9.28 -13.02
CA SER A 59 -0.85 -9.04 -12.77
C SER A 59 -0.03 -10.31 -12.53
N VAL A 60 -0.65 -11.41 -12.11
CA VAL A 60 0.03 -12.71 -11.92
C VAL A 60 0.35 -13.36 -13.27
N TRP A 61 -0.45 -13.10 -14.30
CA TRP A 61 -0.29 -13.71 -15.63
C TRP A 61 0.78 -13.01 -16.49
N ASP A 62 0.98 -11.71 -16.32
CA ASP A 62 1.99 -10.96 -17.09
C ASP A 62 3.44 -11.25 -16.64
N SER A 63 3.62 -12.10 -15.63
CA SER A 63 4.93 -12.46 -15.04
C SER A 63 5.37 -13.91 -15.35
N THR A 64 4.68 -14.62 -16.25
CA THR A 64 5.07 -15.95 -16.78
C THR A 64 5.30 -15.86 -18.28
#